data_AF-A0A1Q8ZE22-F1
#
_entry.id   AF-A0A1Q8ZE22-F1
#
_cell.length_a   1.000
_cell.length_b   1.000
_cell.length_c   1.000
_cell.angle_alpha   90.00
_cell.angle_beta   90.00
_cell.angle_gamma   90.00
#
_symmetry.space_group_name_H-M   'P 1'
#
loop_
_entity.id
_entity.type
_entity.pdbx_description
1 polymer ?
#
loop_
_entity_poly.entity_id
_entity_poly.type
_entity_poly.pdbx_seq_one_letter_code
_entity_poly.pdbx_strand_id
1 'polypeptide(L)'
;MNQAVESGYLLTEMNLPHEASITSLAELWAKKYVQNLQVEGTDSSAPLLGLAEVASQEGRIATVERLRQSLRFASAQAWSKTEGLLAKEVQRHHISPDLIDPWQIAEDSRYLFEKALAVYSEQNHARQISLLNTLVEQSPYASQANLGKAITDLPTPGRLSVVIGSEVGQIRRQYTAQDPRVLGFVSMQFHYSGQALLELLSPLEQALVGSYFKVIDDNLYMPLQRSYEAAATQDYDSPALAAVRQLLPISTEIAKALVQRVAEIYSGYSCHSGQLNSPMIKISSIRDVEMFQVYLCLCVLEGSITSIQEELFPLCVMLYPPLKVRWEMIRHMLRLLGQEIGDRLGEPYVTQFRPYLRSLWEMFSAEVLPD
;
A
#
# COMPACT_ATOMS: atom_id res chain seq x y z
N MET A 1 51.71 -35.24 25.22
CA MET A 1 52.28 -34.10 24.47
C MET A 1 51.58 -34.03 23.13
N ASN A 2 51.09 -32.84 22.82
CA ASN A 2 50.03 -32.54 21.84
C ASN A 2 50.42 -32.85 20.40
N GLN A 3 49.47 -33.38 19.62
CA GLN A 3 49.28 -32.98 18.23
C GLN A 3 47.79 -33.02 17.90
N ALA A 4 47.25 -31.83 17.66
CA ALA A 4 45.88 -31.56 17.31
C ALA A 4 45.61 -31.99 15.86
N VAL A 5 44.49 -32.67 15.67
CA VAL A 5 43.84 -32.86 14.36
C VAL A 5 42.80 -31.75 14.26
N GLU A 6 43.12 -30.69 13.55
CA GLU A 6 42.15 -29.71 13.03
C GLU A 6 41.95 -30.00 11.55
N SER A 7 40.75 -30.44 11.19
CA SER A 7 40.22 -30.31 9.83
C SER A 7 38.72 -30.58 9.85
N GLY A 8 37.95 -29.57 9.46
CA GLY A 8 36.61 -29.79 8.91
C GLY A 8 35.47 -29.06 9.60
N TYR A 9 35.47 -27.72 9.57
CA TYR A 9 34.22 -26.94 9.44
C TYR A 9 34.53 -25.64 8.70
N LEU A 10 34.19 -25.61 7.42
CA LEU A 10 34.09 -24.40 6.61
C LEU A 10 32.75 -24.48 5.89
N LEU A 11 32.10 -23.32 5.77
CA LEU A 11 30.85 -23.00 5.05
C LEU A 11 29.58 -22.88 5.93
N THR A 12 29.47 -21.78 6.67
CA THR A 12 28.21 -21.01 6.74
C THR A 12 28.51 -19.59 7.23
N GLU A 13 28.78 -18.65 6.32
CA GLU A 13 28.70 -17.21 6.62
C GLU A 13 28.87 -16.38 5.32
N MET A 14 27.79 -16.20 4.54
CA MET A 14 27.77 -15.24 3.41
C MET A 14 26.37 -14.61 3.11
N ASN A 15 25.41 -14.56 4.05
CA ASN A 15 24.07 -13.97 3.79
C ASN A 15 23.73 -12.65 4.53
N LEU A 16 24.67 -12.08 5.29
CA LEU A 16 24.36 -10.98 6.23
C LEU A 16 24.02 -9.59 5.63
N PRO A 17 24.55 -9.13 4.48
CA PRO A 17 24.24 -7.78 3.97
C PRO A 17 22.89 -7.67 3.24
N HIS A 18 22.43 -8.77 2.63
CA HIS A 18 21.26 -8.79 1.76
C HIS A 18 19.96 -8.74 2.56
N GLU A 19 19.84 -9.54 3.64
CA GLU A 19 18.66 -9.51 4.50
C GLU A 19 18.51 -8.19 5.27
N ALA A 20 19.63 -7.57 5.67
CA ALA A 20 19.64 -6.31 6.41
C ALA A 20 19.12 -5.12 5.57
N SER A 21 19.44 -5.08 4.27
CA SER A 21 19.01 -4.01 3.36
C SER A 21 17.52 -4.12 2.98
N ILE A 22 17.04 -5.35 2.71
CA ILE A 22 15.60 -5.65 2.50
C ILE A 22 14.80 -5.19 3.72
N THR A 23 15.24 -5.59 4.92
CA THR A 23 14.57 -5.28 6.18
C THR A 23 14.55 -3.77 6.44
N SER A 24 15.65 -3.06 6.14
CA SER A 24 15.75 -1.62 6.34
C SER A 24 14.75 -0.81 5.49
N LEU A 25 14.56 -1.15 4.20
CA LEU A 25 13.63 -0.40 3.34
C LEU A 25 12.16 -0.75 3.65
N ALA A 26 11.90 -2.02 3.97
CA ALA A 26 10.59 -2.47 4.44
C ALA A 26 10.18 -1.75 5.74
N GLU A 27 11.11 -1.61 6.69
CA GLU A 27 10.89 -0.85 7.92
C GLU A 27 10.64 0.64 7.66
N LEU A 28 11.39 1.24 6.73
CA LEU A 28 11.17 2.65 6.35
C LEU A 28 9.77 2.87 5.79
N TRP A 29 9.30 1.98 4.93
CA TRP A 29 7.92 2.04 4.43
C TRP A 29 6.90 1.77 5.54
N ALA A 30 7.13 0.75 6.38
CA ALA A 30 6.22 0.36 7.43
C ALA A 30 5.97 1.47 8.48
N LYS A 31 6.95 2.36 8.70
CA LYS A 31 6.80 3.54 9.58
C LYS A 31 5.61 4.43 9.19
N LYS A 32 5.26 4.51 7.89
CA LYS A 32 4.13 5.33 7.43
C LYS A 32 2.80 4.84 8.01
N TYR A 33 2.65 3.53 8.23
CA TYR A 33 1.42 2.98 8.78
C TYR A 33 1.26 3.34 10.25
N VAL A 34 2.34 3.57 10.99
CA VAL A 34 2.27 4.00 12.40
C VAL A 34 1.91 5.49 12.47
N GLN A 35 2.50 6.31 11.60
CA GLN A 35 2.33 7.76 11.59
C GLN A 35 0.94 8.20 11.10
N ASN A 36 0.31 7.43 10.21
CA ASN A 36 -1.01 7.76 9.64
C ASN A 36 -2.20 7.11 10.39
N LEU A 37 -1.99 6.50 11.56
CA LEU A 37 -3.08 5.99 12.41
C LEU A 37 -3.89 7.10 13.11
N GLN A 38 -3.55 8.39 12.88
CA GLN A 38 -4.32 9.52 13.38
C GLN A 38 -5.64 9.64 12.61
N VAL A 39 -6.65 8.90 13.08
CA VAL A 39 -8.10 9.17 13.01
C VAL A 39 -8.54 9.92 11.74
N GLU A 40 -8.40 9.27 10.58
CA GLU A 40 -9.09 9.65 9.36
C GLU A 40 -10.47 8.95 9.38
N GLY A 41 -11.49 9.60 9.97
CA GLY A 41 -12.89 9.16 9.81
C GLY A 41 -13.84 9.23 10.99
N THR A 42 -13.47 9.75 12.18
CA THR A 42 -14.48 9.98 13.22
C THR A 42 -14.96 11.42 13.17
N ASP A 43 -16.18 11.64 12.70
CA ASP A 43 -17.00 12.70 13.28
C ASP A 43 -16.96 12.52 14.80
N SER A 44 -16.51 13.57 15.48
CA SER A 44 -16.13 13.60 16.89
C SER A 44 -17.33 13.35 17.80
N SER A 45 -17.77 12.10 17.96
CA SER A 45 -18.69 11.69 19.04
C SER A 45 -18.79 10.17 19.27
N ALA A 46 -17.78 9.37 18.91
CA ALA A 46 -17.79 7.95 19.28
C ALA A 46 -17.50 7.80 20.79
N PRO A 47 -18.36 7.12 21.58
CA PRO A 47 -18.11 6.97 23.02
C PRO A 47 -16.81 6.19 23.27
N LEU A 48 -15.85 6.81 23.96
CA LEU A 48 -14.56 6.22 24.37
C LEU A 48 -14.71 4.85 25.07
N LEU A 49 -15.87 4.57 25.66
CA LEU A 49 -16.22 3.30 26.28
C LEU A 49 -16.22 2.12 25.28
N GLY A 50 -16.64 2.33 24.02
CA GLY A 50 -16.68 1.28 23.00
C GLY A 50 -15.30 0.91 22.46
N LEU A 51 -14.32 1.82 22.56
CA LEU A 51 -12.97 1.56 22.04
C LEU A 51 -12.20 0.54 22.88
N ALA A 52 -12.33 0.58 24.20
CA ALA A 52 -11.70 -0.42 25.06
C ALA A 52 -12.23 -1.83 24.78
N GLU A 53 -13.53 -1.95 24.54
CA GLU A 53 -14.20 -3.22 24.23
C GLU A 53 -13.81 -3.73 22.85
N VAL A 54 -13.90 -2.92 21.80
CA VAL A 54 -13.54 -3.32 20.44
C VAL A 54 -12.05 -3.63 20.30
N ALA A 55 -11.19 -2.85 20.97
CA ALA A 55 -9.76 -3.09 20.97
C ALA A 55 -9.33 -4.23 21.90
N SER A 56 -10.18 -4.68 22.83
CA SER A 56 -9.89 -5.84 23.68
C SER A 56 -9.69 -7.10 22.84
N GLN A 57 -8.95 -8.07 23.37
CA GLN A 57 -8.70 -9.30 22.63
C GLN A 57 -9.99 -10.06 22.30
N GLU A 58 -10.92 -10.12 23.24
CA GLU A 58 -12.24 -10.73 23.04
C GLU A 58 -13.01 -10.01 21.92
N GLY A 59 -12.97 -8.66 21.93
CA GLY A 59 -13.55 -7.83 20.87
C GLY A 59 -12.92 -8.11 19.50
N ARG A 60 -11.58 -8.19 19.43
CA ARG A 60 -10.87 -8.49 18.17
C ARG A 60 -11.20 -9.90 17.64
N ILE A 61 -11.25 -10.90 18.52
CA ILE A 61 -11.63 -12.27 18.14
C ILE A 61 -13.06 -12.28 17.59
N ALA A 62 -14.00 -11.61 18.25
CA ALA A 62 -15.39 -11.51 17.78
C ALA A 62 -15.49 -10.82 16.40
N THR A 63 -14.73 -9.75 16.19
CA THR A 63 -14.61 -9.06 14.89
C THR A 63 -14.08 -10.00 13.82
N VAL A 64 -12.98 -10.73 14.11
CA VAL A 64 -12.36 -11.66 13.16
C VAL A 64 -13.30 -12.80 12.78
N GLU A 65 -14.01 -13.39 13.73
CA GLU A 65 -14.95 -14.47 13.44
C GLU A 65 -16.10 -14.00 12.54
N ARG A 66 -16.62 -12.79 12.77
CA ARG A 66 -17.65 -12.18 11.90
C ARG A 66 -17.15 -11.99 10.47
N LEU A 67 -15.93 -11.49 10.32
CA LEU A 67 -15.31 -11.25 9.02
C LEU A 67 -14.99 -12.56 8.30
N ARG A 68 -14.45 -13.56 8.99
CA ARG A 68 -14.16 -14.90 8.43
C ARG A 68 -15.41 -15.58 7.88
N GLN A 69 -16.52 -15.54 8.62
CA GLN A 69 -17.79 -16.12 8.17
C GLN A 69 -18.32 -15.44 6.90
N SER A 70 -18.00 -14.16 6.71
CA SER A 70 -18.49 -13.36 5.59
C SER A 70 -17.53 -13.32 4.40
N LEU A 71 -16.27 -13.72 4.59
CA LEU A 71 -15.18 -13.54 3.62
C LEU A 71 -15.45 -14.19 2.27
N ARG A 72 -16.00 -15.41 2.27
CA ARG A 72 -16.34 -16.11 1.02
C ARG A 72 -17.41 -15.36 0.22
N PHE A 73 -18.44 -14.86 0.92
CA PHE A 73 -19.52 -14.11 0.28
C PHE A 73 -19.03 -12.74 -0.22
N ALA A 74 -18.26 -12.01 0.61
CA ALA A 74 -17.64 -10.75 0.25
C ALA A 74 -16.75 -10.88 -1.00
N SER A 75 -15.91 -11.93 -1.06
CA SER A 75 -15.05 -12.22 -2.20
C SER A 75 -15.86 -12.52 -3.48
N ALA A 76 -16.94 -13.31 -3.39
CA ALA A 76 -17.80 -13.56 -4.55
C ALA A 76 -18.50 -12.29 -5.05
N GLN A 77 -18.99 -11.44 -4.15
CA GLN A 77 -19.60 -10.16 -4.50
C GLN A 77 -18.58 -9.20 -5.12
N ALA A 78 -17.37 -9.18 -4.59
CA ALA A 78 -16.25 -8.41 -5.13
C ALA A 78 -15.92 -8.81 -6.56
N TRP A 79 -15.97 -10.10 -6.89
CA TRP A 79 -15.70 -10.57 -8.25
C TRP A 79 -16.72 -10.03 -9.24
N SER A 80 -18.00 -10.06 -8.89
CA SER A 80 -19.05 -9.50 -9.74
C SER A 80 -18.85 -8.00 -10.02
N LYS A 81 -18.40 -7.23 -9.02
CA LYS A 81 -18.06 -5.81 -9.20
C LYS A 81 -16.83 -5.63 -10.09
N THR A 82 -15.78 -6.43 -9.88
CA THR A 82 -14.54 -6.41 -10.68
C THR A 82 -14.81 -6.73 -12.15
N GLU A 83 -15.54 -7.82 -12.41
CA GLU A 83 -15.94 -8.22 -13.76
C GLU A 83 -16.81 -7.14 -14.41
N GLY A 84 -17.81 -6.63 -13.70
CA GLY A 84 -18.66 -5.54 -14.21
C GLY A 84 -17.88 -4.28 -14.60
N LEU A 85 -16.78 -3.98 -13.90
CA LEU A 85 -15.91 -2.84 -14.18
C LEU A 85 -14.97 -3.10 -15.38
N LEU A 86 -14.34 -4.27 -15.45
CA LEU A 86 -13.18 -4.52 -16.30
C LEU A 86 -13.41 -5.51 -17.46
N ALA A 87 -14.57 -6.17 -17.55
CA ALA A 87 -14.82 -7.17 -18.60
C ALA A 87 -14.63 -6.63 -20.03
N LYS A 88 -14.98 -5.36 -20.27
CA LYS A 88 -14.80 -4.71 -21.58
C LYS A 88 -13.32 -4.44 -21.89
N GLU A 89 -12.50 -4.25 -20.87
CA GLU A 89 -11.08 -3.95 -21.02
C GLU A 89 -10.30 -5.19 -21.47
N VAL A 90 -10.76 -6.41 -21.15
CA VAL A 90 -10.17 -7.66 -21.67
C VAL A 90 -10.14 -7.64 -23.21
N GLN A 91 -11.27 -7.33 -23.84
CA GLN A 91 -11.38 -7.25 -25.30
C GLN A 91 -10.62 -6.05 -25.85
N ARG A 92 -10.78 -4.87 -25.25
CA ARG A 92 -10.16 -3.62 -25.72
C ARG A 92 -8.63 -3.70 -25.74
N HIS A 93 -8.06 -4.35 -24.73
CA HIS A 93 -6.62 -4.42 -24.53
C HIS A 93 -6.00 -5.74 -24.99
N HIS A 94 -6.81 -6.64 -25.58
CA HIS A 94 -6.39 -7.97 -26.04
C HIS A 94 -5.70 -8.78 -24.92
N ILE A 95 -6.25 -8.69 -23.70
CA ILE A 95 -5.75 -9.48 -22.56
C ILE A 95 -6.25 -10.90 -22.77
N SER A 96 -5.36 -11.88 -22.67
CA SER A 96 -5.76 -13.28 -22.78
C SER A 96 -6.67 -13.66 -21.60
N PRO A 97 -7.90 -14.12 -21.84
CA PRO A 97 -8.82 -14.52 -20.77
C PRO A 97 -8.26 -15.65 -19.90
N ASP A 98 -7.39 -16.50 -20.46
CA ASP A 98 -6.77 -17.62 -19.74
C ASP A 98 -5.81 -17.16 -18.62
N LEU A 99 -5.39 -15.88 -18.64
CA LEU A 99 -4.57 -15.29 -17.57
C LEU A 99 -5.41 -14.81 -16.38
N ILE A 100 -6.74 -14.77 -16.53
CA ILE A 100 -7.67 -14.30 -15.51
C ILE A 100 -8.45 -15.51 -15.01
N ASP A 101 -7.97 -16.09 -13.89
CA ASP A 101 -8.70 -17.15 -13.18
C ASP A 101 -9.45 -16.55 -11.97
N PRO A 102 -10.78 -16.39 -12.06
CA PRO A 102 -11.59 -15.83 -10.97
C PRO A 102 -11.45 -16.59 -9.66
N TRP A 103 -11.30 -17.92 -9.73
CA TRP A 103 -11.25 -18.77 -8.55
C TRP A 103 -9.92 -18.64 -7.85
N GLN A 104 -8.82 -18.63 -8.60
CA GLN A 104 -7.49 -18.44 -8.03
C GLN A 104 -7.35 -17.04 -7.44
N ILE A 105 -7.83 -15.99 -8.12
CA ILE A 105 -7.76 -14.62 -7.60
C ILE A 105 -8.59 -14.49 -6.30
N ALA A 106 -9.78 -15.09 -6.27
CA ALA A 106 -10.63 -15.09 -5.07
C ALA A 106 -9.99 -15.85 -3.90
N GLU A 107 -9.30 -16.96 -4.19
CA GLU A 107 -8.59 -17.77 -3.20
C GLU A 107 -7.37 -17.04 -2.62
N ASP A 108 -6.55 -16.42 -3.47
CA ASP A 108 -5.41 -15.61 -3.04
C ASP A 108 -5.86 -14.40 -2.19
N SER A 109 -6.99 -13.79 -2.58
CA SER A 109 -7.63 -12.72 -1.80
C SER A 109 -8.05 -13.20 -0.42
N ARG A 110 -8.77 -14.32 -0.35
CA ARG A 110 -9.21 -14.91 0.90
C ARG A 110 -8.02 -15.24 1.80
N TYR A 111 -6.98 -15.85 1.25
CA TYR A 111 -5.76 -16.21 1.97
C TYR A 111 -5.07 -14.99 2.62
N LEU A 112 -4.91 -13.89 1.88
CA LEU A 112 -4.27 -12.69 2.41
C LEU A 112 -5.13 -11.96 3.45
N PHE A 113 -6.46 -11.91 3.27
CA PHE A 113 -7.36 -11.39 4.31
C PHE A 113 -7.32 -12.26 5.57
N GLU A 114 -7.32 -13.58 5.46
CA GLU A 114 -7.19 -14.49 6.60
C GLU A 114 -5.88 -14.26 7.37
N LYS A 115 -4.77 -14.06 6.66
CA LYS A 115 -3.49 -13.69 7.29
C LYS A 115 -3.56 -12.35 8.01
N ALA A 116 -4.11 -11.32 7.37
CA ALA A 116 -4.25 -10.02 8.01
C ALA A 116 -5.13 -10.07 9.27
N LEU A 117 -6.23 -10.82 9.22
CA LEU A 117 -7.11 -11.05 10.37
C LEU A 117 -6.43 -11.86 11.47
N ALA A 118 -5.61 -12.85 11.11
CA ALA A 118 -4.81 -13.60 12.07
C ALA A 118 -3.87 -12.64 12.83
N VAL A 119 -3.09 -11.82 12.11
CA VAL A 119 -2.19 -10.83 12.72
C VAL A 119 -2.97 -9.83 13.58
N TYR A 120 -4.14 -9.35 13.14
CA TYR A 120 -4.99 -8.45 13.94
C TYR A 120 -5.46 -9.08 15.26
N SER A 121 -5.76 -10.38 15.26
CA SER A 121 -6.17 -11.11 16.47
C SER A 121 -5.02 -11.55 17.38
N GLU A 122 -3.77 -11.46 16.95
CA GLU A 122 -2.63 -11.89 17.76
C GLU A 122 -2.50 -11.06 19.05
N GLN A 123 -2.07 -11.72 20.14
CA GLN A 123 -1.56 -11.03 21.32
C GLN A 123 -0.13 -10.58 21.06
N ASN A 124 0.13 -9.27 21.04
CA ASN A 124 1.50 -8.75 21.10
C ASN A 124 1.70 -7.97 22.38
N HIS A 125 2.64 -8.44 23.22
CA HIS A 125 3.12 -7.70 24.39
C HIS A 125 4.19 -6.64 24.04
N ALA A 126 4.52 -6.42 22.76
CA ALA A 126 5.69 -5.63 22.35
C ALA A 126 5.33 -4.39 21.51
N ARG A 127 5.61 -3.20 22.08
CA ARG A 127 5.67 -1.83 21.52
C ARG A 127 4.30 -1.15 21.27
N GLN A 128 3.63 -0.56 22.28
CA GLN A 128 3.95 0.65 23.08
C GLN A 128 4.26 1.94 22.27
N ILE A 129 3.35 2.92 22.39
CA ILE A 129 3.48 4.38 22.15
C ILE A 129 3.32 4.86 20.68
N SER A 130 2.08 5.17 20.28
CA SER A 130 1.82 6.32 19.37
C SER A 130 0.34 6.77 19.39
N LEU A 131 -0.61 5.83 19.44
CA LEU A 131 -2.06 6.13 19.47
C LEU A 131 -2.54 6.86 20.75
N LEU A 132 -1.77 6.74 21.83
CA LEU A 132 -2.09 7.36 23.13
C LEU A 132 -2.03 8.89 23.10
N ASN A 133 -1.11 9.49 22.35
CA ASN A 133 -0.91 10.94 22.44
C ASN A 133 -2.04 11.73 21.79
N THR A 134 -2.65 11.22 20.71
CA THR A 134 -3.72 11.92 19.98
C THR A 134 -5.09 11.78 20.65
N LEU A 135 -5.36 10.67 21.34
CA LEU A 135 -6.64 10.44 22.03
C LEU A 135 -6.68 11.05 23.44
N VAL A 136 -5.53 11.16 24.11
CA VAL A 136 -5.42 11.72 25.47
C VAL A 136 -5.56 13.24 25.49
N GLU A 137 -5.19 13.94 24.41
CA GLU A 137 -5.36 15.39 24.30
C GLU A 137 -6.83 15.85 24.22
N GLN A 138 -7.77 14.93 23.94
CA GLN A 138 -9.17 15.28 23.67
C GLN A 138 -10.16 14.93 24.80
N SER A 139 -9.75 14.31 25.92
CA SER A 139 -10.68 14.05 27.04
C SER A 139 -9.99 13.87 28.41
N PRO A 140 -10.08 14.84 29.33
CA PRO A 140 -9.40 14.78 30.63
C PRO A 140 -10.00 13.80 31.66
N TYR A 141 -11.08 13.06 31.35
CA TYR A 141 -11.95 12.45 32.38
C TYR A 141 -12.25 10.95 32.25
N ALA A 142 -11.69 10.21 31.28
CA ALA A 142 -11.78 8.74 31.28
C ALA A 142 -10.70 8.14 32.18
N SER A 143 -10.95 6.99 32.82
CA SER A 143 -9.94 6.26 33.60
C SER A 143 -8.80 5.76 32.69
N GLN A 144 -7.78 6.61 32.54
CA GLN A 144 -6.67 6.54 31.60
C GLN A 144 -5.90 5.20 31.61
N ALA A 145 -5.91 4.47 32.72
CA ALA A 145 -5.13 3.25 32.89
C ALA A 145 -5.66 2.03 32.09
N ASN A 146 -6.98 1.86 31.96
CA ASN A 146 -7.56 0.67 31.31
C ASN A 146 -7.71 0.84 29.78
N LEU A 147 -8.06 2.04 29.32
CA LEU A 147 -8.15 2.36 27.89
C LEU A 147 -6.75 2.36 27.25
N GLY A 148 -5.75 2.89 27.96
CA GLY A 148 -4.37 2.85 27.50
C GLY A 148 -3.85 1.43 27.33
N LYS A 149 -4.19 0.52 28.26
CA LYS A 149 -3.79 -0.89 28.18
C LYS A 149 -4.42 -1.65 27.00
N ALA A 150 -5.72 -1.45 26.72
CA ALA A 150 -6.40 -2.11 25.61
C ALA A 150 -5.89 -1.67 24.23
N ILE A 151 -5.55 -0.38 24.07
CA ILE A 151 -5.01 0.18 22.82
C ILE A 151 -3.53 -0.18 22.64
N THR A 152 -2.76 -0.37 23.72
CA THR A 152 -1.34 -0.74 23.65
C THR A 152 -1.06 -2.18 23.21
N ASP A 153 -2.07 -3.05 23.23
CA ASP A 153 -1.95 -4.47 22.86
C ASP A 153 -2.27 -4.75 21.38
N LEU A 154 -2.51 -3.71 20.57
CA LEU A 154 -2.80 -3.87 19.14
C LEU A 154 -1.50 -4.13 18.36
N PRO A 155 -1.41 -5.23 17.60
CA PRO A 155 -0.32 -5.44 16.64
C PRO A 155 -0.26 -4.24 15.68
N THR A 156 0.93 -3.75 15.32
CA THR A 156 1.00 -2.62 14.40
C THR A 156 0.73 -3.11 12.98
N PRO A 157 -0.02 -2.36 12.15
CA PRO A 157 -0.10 -2.65 10.72
C PRO A 157 1.28 -2.69 10.03
N GLY A 158 2.28 -2.01 10.62
CA GLY A 158 3.68 -2.13 10.21
C GLY A 158 4.23 -3.56 10.32
N ARG A 159 3.89 -4.32 11.38
CA ARG A 159 4.26 -5.74 11.50
C ARG A 159 3.59 -6.57 10.41
N LEU A 160 2.33 -6.29 10.08
CA LEU A 160 1.64 -6.97 8.98
C LEU A 160 2.43 -6.81 7.67
N SER A 161 2.92 -5.60 7.37
CA SER A 161 3.69 -5.34 6.14
C SER A 161 4.93 -6.22 6.00
N VAL A 162 5.58 -6.56 7.12
CA VAL A 162 6.72 -7.50 7.14
C VAL A 162 6.25 -8.95 6.98
N VAL A 163 5.14 -9.30 7.64
CA VAL A 163 4.59 -10.68 7.64
C VAL A 163 4.04 -11.11 6.28
N ILE A 164 3.40 -10.21 5.53
CA ILE A 164 2.76 -10.55 4.24
C ILE A 164 3.56 -10.08 3.02
N GLY A 165 4.60 -9.26 3.21
CA GLY A 165 5.28 -8.60 2.09
C GLY A 165 5.82 -9.59 1.04
N SER A 166 6.42 -10.69 1.49
CA SER A 166 6.98 -11.70 0.59
C SER A 166 5.90 -12.44 -0.21
N GLU A 167 4.80 -12.81 0.45
CA GLU A 167 3.69 -13.56 -0.14
C GLU A 167 2.86 -12.69 -1.08
N VAL A 168 2.57 -11.45 -0.68
CA VAL A 168 1.93 -10.47 -1.57
C VAL A 168 2.81 -10.22 -2.79
N GLY A 169 4.12 -10.11 -2.61
CA GLY A 169 5.08 -9.99 -3.71
C GLY A 169 5.08 -11.20 -4.66
N GLN A 170 4.94 -12.42 -4.13
CA GLN A 170 4.81 -13.64 -4.94
C GLN A 170 3.50 -13.66 -5.74
N ILE A 171 2.37 -13.38 -5.10
CA ILE A 171 1.05 -13.26 -5.74
C ILE A 171 1.11 -12.22 -6.85
N ARG A 172 1.67 -11.05 -6.56
CA ARG A 172 1.82 -9.98 -7.54
C ARG A 172 2.66 -10.45 -8.74
N ARG A 173 3.82 -11.05 -8.50
CA ARG A 173 4.69 -11.59 -9.57
C ARG A 173 3.99 -12.64 -10.42
N GLN A 174 3.20 -13.53 -9.81
CA GLN A 174 2.41 -14.54 -10.52
C GLN A 174 1.49 -13.89 -11.55
N TYR A 175 0.73 -12.87 -11.15
CA TYR A 175 -0.23 -12.21 -12.04
C TYR A 175 0.41 -11.24 -13.03
N THR A 176 1.57 -10.68 -12.72
CA THR A 176 2.28 -9.76 -13.63
C THR A 176 3.26 -10.47 -14.57
N ALA A 177 3.46 -11.80 -14.45
CA ALA A 177 4.50 -12.53 -15.17
C ALA A 177 4.33 -12.53 -16.70
N GLN A 178 3.08 -12.50 -17.19
CA GLN A 178 2.78 -12.53 -18.63
C GLN A 178 2.17 -11.22 -19.11
N ASP A 179 1.20 -10.68 -18.38
CA ASP A 179 0.54 -9.42 -18.70
C ASP A 179 0.27 -8.63 -17.41
N PRO A 180 1.03 -7.54 -17.14
CA PRO A 180 0.88 -6.74 -15.93
C PRO A 180 -0.52 -6.15 -15.72
N ARG A 181 -1.34 -6.05 -16.78
CA ARG A 181 -2.71 -5.55 -16.68
C ARG A 181 -3.63 -6.51 -15.92
N VAL A 182 -3.30 -7.80 -15.84
CA VAL A 182 -4.02 -8.77 -15.00
C VAL A 182 -4.04 -8.33 -13.53
N LEU A 183 -3.01 -7.63 -13.07
CA LEU A 183 -2.96 -7.05 -11.73
C LEU A 183 -4.16 -6.14 -11.46
N GLY A 184 -4.73 -5.47 -12.47
CA GLY A 184 -5.94 -4.65 -12.29
C GLY A 184 -7.15 -5.45 -11.79
N PHE A 185 -7.34 -6.69 -12.27
CA PHE A 185 -8.41 -7.57 -11.79
C PHE A 185 -8.15 -8.01 -10.34
N VAL A 186 -6.91 -8.37 -10.04
CA VAL A 186 -6.48 -8.78 -8.70
C VAL A 186 -6.67 -7.63 -7.71
N SER A 187 -6.15 -6.45 -8.02
CA SER A 187 -6.29 -5.25 -7.20
C SER A 187 -7.75 -4.85 -6.96
N MET A 188 -8.60 -4.89 -8.00
CA MET A 188 -10.03 -4.57 -7.84
C MET A 188 -10.77 -5.64 -7.01
N GLN A 189 -10.41 -6.92 -7.15
CA GLN A 189 -10.96 -7.98 -6.32
C GLN A 189 -10.66 -7.76 -4.84
N PHE A 190 -9.41 -7.44 -4.50
CA PHE A 190 -9.01 -7.16 -3.12
C PHE A 190 -9.68 -5.90 -2.59
N HIS A 191 -9.71 -4.83 -3.39
CA HIS A 191 -10.34 -3.57 -3.03
C HIS A 191 -11.83 -3.77 -2.66
N TYR A 192 -12.60 -4.41 -3.55
CA TYR A 192 -14.03 -4.63 -3.30
C TYR A 192 -14.29 -5.65 -2.19
N SER A 193 -13.41 -6.65 -2.01
CA SER A 193 -13.51 -7.60 -0.89
C SER A 193 -13.29 -6.88 0.44
N GLY A 194 -12.25 -6.05 0.51
CA GLY A 194 -11.95 -5.24 1.70
C GLY A 194 -13.10 -4.27 2.04
N GLN A 195 -13.67 -3.60 1.03
CA GLN A 195 -14.83 -2.73 1.24
C GLN A 195 -16.05 -3.51 1.77
N ALA A 196 -16.41 -4.61 1.12
CA ALA A 196 -17.56 -5.42 1.53
C ALA A 196 -17.39 -5.97 2.96
N LEU A 197 -16.17 -6.31 3.37
CA LEU A 197 -15.86 -6.72 4.74
C LEU A 197 -15.98 -5.57 5.75
N LEU A 198 -15.45 -4.39 5.41
CA LEU A 198 -15.52 -3.22 6.28
C LEU A 198 -16.95 -2.73 6.47
N GLU A 199 -17.81 -2.82 5.46
CA GLU A 199 -19.23 -2.46 5.53
C GLU A 199 -20.02 -3.27 6.59
N LEU A 200 -19.49 -4.43 7.03
CA LEU A 200 -20.10 -5.27 8.08
C LEU A 200 -19.73 -4.84 9.51
N LEU A 201 -18.86 -3.85 9.63
CA LEU A 201 -18.25 -3.44 10.89
C LEU A 201 -18.80 -2.09 11.34
N SER A 202 -18.80 -1.88 12.66
CA SER A 202 -19.02 -0.54 13.23
C SER A 202 -17.92 0.43 12.80
N PRO A 203 -18.13 1.76 12.80
CA PRO A 203 -17.10 2.73 12.41
C PRO A 203 -15.77 2.57 13.15
N LEU A 204 -15.82 2.12 14.40
CA LEU A 204 -14.64 1.89 15.22
C LEU A 204 -13.86 0.64 14.81
N GLU A 205 -14.58 -0.47 14.59
CA GLU A 205 -14.00 -1.69 14.02
C GLU A 205 -13.44 -1.41 12.62
N GLN A 206 -14.13 -0.61 11.80
CA GLN A 206 -13.66 -0.19 10.47
C GLN A 206 -12.34 0.56 10.54
N ALA A 207 -12.21 1.53 11.46
CA ALA A 207 -10.96 2.28 11.62
C ALA A 207 -9.79 1.36 12.01
N LEU A 208 -10.03 0.41 12.92
CA LEU A 208 -9.00 -0.52 13.38
C LEU A 208 -8.61 -1.54 12.30
N VAL A 209 -9.58 -2.27 11.75
CA VAL A 209 -9.37 -3.32 10.75
C VAL A 209 -8.94 -2.73 9.40
N GLY A 210 -9.50 -1.58 9.03
CA GLY A 210 -9.19 -0.89 7.77
C GLY A 210 -7.71 -0.55 7.63
N SER A 211 -7.02 -0.26 8.74
CA SER A 211 -5.57 -0.05 8.73
C SER A 211 -4.77 -1.28 8.30
N TYR A 212 -5.25 -2.50 8.58
CA TYR A 212 -4.63 -3.75 8.16
C TYR A 212 -4.94 -4.05 6.69
N PHE A 213 -6.18 -3.83 6.27
CA PHE A 213 -6.58 -4.02 4.86
C PHE A 213 -5.83 -3.06 3.95
N LYS A 214 -5.56 -1.83 4.41
CA LYS A 214 -4.72 -0.86 3.70
C LYS A 214 -3.31 -1.39 3.44
N VAL A 215 -2.72 -2.15 4.36
CA VAL A 215 -1.39 -2.75 4.15
C VAL A 215 -1.42 -3.77 3.01
N ILE A 216 -2.48 -4.57 2.91
CA ILE A 216 -2.65 -5.50 1.80
C ILE A 216 -2.75 -4.72 0.49
N ASP A 217 -3.66 -3.74 0.42
CA ASP A 217 -3.85 -2.87 -0.75
C ASP A 217 -2.51 -2.25 -1.18
N ASP A 218 -1.78 -1.61 -0.27
CA ASP A 218 -0.53 -0.93 -0.57
C ASP A 218 0.53 -1.91 -1.11
N ASN A 219 0.65 -3.12 -0.55
CA ASN A 219 1.60 -4.13 -1.04
C ASN A 219 1.20 -4.78 -2.37
N LEU A 220 -0.09 -4.75 -2.72
CA LEU A 220 -0.61 -5.34 -3.95
C LEU A 220 -0.51 -4.34 -5.12
N TYR A 221 -0.92 -3.09 -4.89
CA TYR A 221 -0.90 -2.01 -5.89
C TYR A 221 0.52 -1.55 -6.25
N MET A 222 1.45 -1.59 -5.28
CA MET A 222 2.81 -1.10 -5.46
C MET A 222 3.81 -2.24 -5.49
N PRO A 223 4.89 -2.19 -6.31
CA PRO A 223 5.90 -3.24 -6.39
C PRO A 223 6.88 -3.22 -5.20
N LEU A 224 6.37 -3.10 -3.96
CA LEU A 224 7.19 -2.88 -2.76
C LEU A 224 8.24 -3.97 -2.55
N GLN A 225 7.84 -5.25 -2.64
CA GLN A 225 8.76 -6.37 -2.49
C GLN A 225 9.88 -6.34 -3.53
N ARG A 226 9.56 -6.02 -4.79
CA ARG A 226 10.55 -5.87 -5.87
C ARG A 226 11.48 -4.67 -5.62
N SER A 227 10.94 -3.57 -5.08
CA SER A 227 11.76 -2.43 -4.64
C SER A 227 12.71 -2.79 -3.50
N TYR A 228 12.28 -3.63 -2.55
CA TYR A 228 13.15 -4.12 -1.48
C TYR A 228 14.26 -5.02 -2.03
N GLU A 229 13.92 -5.94 -2.93
CA GLU A 229 14.87 -6.82 -3.62
C GLU A 229 15.89 -6.01 -4.44
N ALA A 230 15.44 -5.01 -5.21
CA ALA A 230 16.31 -4.13 -5.99
C ALA A 230 17.23 -3.29 -5.09
N ALA A 231 16.70 -2.74 -3.98
CA ALA A 231 17.51 -2.03 -3.01
C ALA A 231 18.60 -2.89 -2.37
N ALA A 232 18.33 -4.19 -2.21
CA ALA A 232 19.27 -5.14 -1.62
C ALA A 232 20.39 -5.58 -2.58
N THR A 233 20.26 -5.27 -3.87
CA THR A 233 21.34 -5.41 -4.86
C THR A 233 22.24 -4.18 -4.99
N GLN A 234 21.85 -3.06 -4.35
CA GLN A 234 22.61 -1.82 -4.40
C GLN A 234 23.73 -1.81 -3.34
N ASP A 235 24.85 -1.17 -3.67
CA ASP A 235 25.86 -0.85 -2.67
C ASP A 235 25.26 0.09 -1.61
N TYR A 236 25.68 -0.10 -0.35
CA TYR A 236 25.12 0.64 0.79
C TYR A 236 25.24 2.17 0.63
N ASP A 237 26.34 2.63 0.02
CA ASP A 237 26.65 4.03 -0.25
C ASP A 237 26.30 4.47 -1.69
N SER A 238 25.57 3.65 -2.44
CA SER A 238 25.18 4.00 -3.82
C SER A 238 24.31 5.27 -3.84
N PRO A 239 24.52 6.18 -4.80
CA PRO A 239 23.68 7.37 -4.95
C PRO A 239 22.19 7.05 -5.15
N ALA A 240 21.89 5.96 -5.85
CA ALA A 240 20.53 5.48 -6.09
C ALA A 240 19.82 5.10 -4.77
N LEU A 241 20.45 4.24 -3.96
CA LEU A 241 19.89 3.82 -2.67
C LEU A 241 19.78 5.01 -1.70
N ALA A 242 20.78 5.90 -1.69
CA ALA A 242 20.74 7.10 -0.87
C ALA A 242 19.55 8.01 -1.24
N ALA A 243 19.30 8.23 -2.54
CA ALA A 243 18.17 9.04 -2.99
C ALA A 243 16.81 8.43 -2.62
N VAL A 244 16.65 7.10 -2.76
CA VAL A 244 15.42 6.40 -2.36
C VAL A 244 15.19 6.45 -0.85
N ARG A 245 16.25 6.31 -0.04
CA ARG A 245 16.19 6.46 1.43
C ARG A 245 15.75 7.85 1.87
N GLN A 246 15.99 8.89 1.06
CA GLN A 246 15.49 10.25 1.31
C GLN A 246 14.03 10.44 0.88
N LEU A 247 13.61 9.85 -0.24
CA LEU A 247 12.24 10.02 -0.75
C LEU A 247 11.19 9.27 0.07
N LEU A 248 11.43 7.99 0.38
CA LEU A 248 10.40 7.14 0.98
C LEU A 248 9.81 7.70 2.29
N PRO A 249 10.59 8.23 3.26
CA PRO A 249 10.05 8.76 4.50
C PRO A 249 9.09 9.94 4.32
N ILE A 250 9.22 10.72 3.25
CA ILE A 250 8.40 11.91 2.99
C ILE A 250 7.35 11.69 1.89
N SER A 251 7.25 10.47 1.37
CA SER A 251 6.40 10.15 0.21
C SER A 251 4.91 10.40 0.43
N THR A 252 4.39 10.05 1.62
CA THR A 252 3.00 10.32 1.99
C THR A 252 2.72 11.83 2.14
N GLU A 253 3.67 12.60 2.66
CA GLU A 253 3.51 14.05 2.79
C GLU A 253 3.44 14.74 1.42
N ILE A 254 4.31 14.31 0.50
CA ILE A 254 4.27 14.71 -0.92
C ILE A 254 2.88 14.38 -1.49
N ALA A 255 2.43 13.13 -1.35
CA ALA A 255 1.14 12.69 -1.87
C ALA A 255 -0.04 13.50 -1.32
N LYS A 256 -0.09 13.75 -0.01
CA LYS A 256 -1.12 14.57 0.65
C LYS A 256 -1.12 16.00 0.11
N ALA A 257 0.04 16.65 0.00
CA ALA A 257 0.16 18.00 -0.53
C ALA A 257 -0.32 18.09 -1.99
N LEU A 258 0.07 17.12 -2.83
CA LEU A 258 -0.33 17.01 -4.22
C LEU A 258 -1.83 16.86 -4.40
N VAL A 259 -2.42 15.88 -3.71
CA VAL A 259 -3.86 15.59 -3.82
C VAL A 259 -4.69 16.79 -3.39
N GLN A 260 -4.26 17.48 -2.32
CA GLN A 260 -4.92 18.70 -1.89
C GLN A 260 -4.88 19.80 -2.97
N ARG A 261 -3.70 20.06 -3.57
CA ARG A 261 -3.55 21.05 -4.65
C ARG A 261 -4.36 20.67 -5.89
N VAL A 262 -4.36 19.39 -6.29
CA VAL A 262 -5.17 18.90 -7.42
C VAL A 262 -6.66 19.08 -7.14
N ALA A 263 -7.13 18.76 -5.94
CA ALA A 263 -8.54 18.89 -5.57
C ALA A 263 -9.01 20.36 -5.52
N GLU A 264 -8.11 21.30 -5.20
CA GLU A 264 -8.37 22.74 -5.28
C GLU A 264 -8.51 23.21 -6.74
N ILE A 265 -7.59 22.79 -7.61
CA ILE A 265 -7.60 23.13 -9.05
C ILE A 265 -8.85 22.54 -9.73
N TYR A 266 -9.23 21.32 -9.37
CA TYR A 266 -10.33 20.57 -9.96
C TYR A 266 -11.54 20.45 -9.02
N SER A 267 -11.88 21.53 -8.31
CA SER A 267 -12.92 21.54 -7.26
C SER A 267 -14.30 21.05 -7.68
N GLY A 268 -14.66 21.14 -8.96
CA GLY A 268 -15.93 20.63 -9.52
C GLY A 268 -15.86 19.23 -10.12
N TYR A 269 -14.71 18.56 -10.12
CA TYR A 269 -14.53 17.27 -10.79
C TYR A 269 -15.07 16.08 -9.97
N SER A 270 -15.70 15.13 -10.67
CA SER A 270 -16.13 13.85 -10.10
C SER A 270 -15.65 12.70 -10.98
N CYS A 271 -15.03 11.70 -10.36
CA CYS A 271 -14.70 10.42 -10.99
C CYS A 271 -15.88 9.43 -10.86
N HIS A 272 -15.69 8.17 -11.25
CA HIS A 272 -16.71 7.12 -11.11
C HIS A 272 -17.25 7.01 -9.68
N SER A 273 -16.38 7.17 -8.68
CA SER A 273 -16.69 6.91 -7.27
C SER A 273 -17.05 8.18 -6.47
N GLY A 274 -17.07 9.37 -7.09
CA GLY A 274 -17.52 10.60 -6.45
C GLY A 274 -16.61 11.82 -6.70
N GLN A 275 -16.78 12.87 -5.87
CA GLN A 275 -16.02 14.11 -5.95
C GLN A 275 -14.60 13.96 -5.38
N LEU A 276 -13.62 14.66 -5.96
CA LEU A 276 -12.21 14.63 -5.50
C LEU A 276 -12.03 15.04 -4.04
N ASN A 277 -12.89 15.94 -3.54
CA ASN A 277 -12.82 16.43 -2.17
C ASN A 277 -13.41 15.46 -1.14
N SER A 278 -14.07 14.38 -1.57
CA SER A 278 -14.59 13.39 -0.64
C SER A 278 -13.45 12.59 0.02
N PRO A 279 -13.56 12.22 1.31
CA PRO A 279 -12.49 11.52 2.03
C PRO A 279 -12.00 10.25 1.33
N MET A 280 -12.94 9.43 0.83
CA MET A 280 -12.62 8.18 0.14
C MET A 280 -11.82 8.38 -1.15
N ILE A 281 -12.14 9.42 -1.93
CA ILE A 281 -11.43 9.73 -3.18
C ILE A 281 -10.08 10.38 -2.90
N LYS A 282 -9.95 11.16 -1.82
CA LYS A 282 -8.64 11.63 -1.38
C LYS A 282 -7.72 10.47 -1.01
N ILE A 283 -8.23 9.47 -0.28
CA ILE A 283 -7.46 8.27 0.09
C ILE A 283 -6.99 7.50 -1.16
N SER A 284 -7.87 7.27 -2.13
CA SER A 284 -7.48 6.59 -3.37
C SER A 284 -6.51 7.43 -4.21
N SER A 285 -6.68 8.75 -4.24
CA SER A 285 -5.77 9.65 -4.96
C SER A 285 -4.38 9.70 -4.33
N ILE A 286 -4.29 9.69 -2.98
CA ILE A 286 -3.02 9.63 -2.25
C ILE A 286 -2.30 8.33 -2.61
N ARG A 287 -3.02 7.21 -2.62
CA ARG A 287 -2.49 5.89 -3.00
C ARG A 287 -1.92 5.89 -4.41
N ASP A 288 -2.62 6.49 -5.39
CA ASP A 288 -2.13 6.59 -6.77
C ASP A 288 -0.82 7.40 -6.84
N VAL A 289 -0.74 8.53 -6.13
CA VAL A 289 0.49 9.34 -6.08
C VAL A 289 1.62 8.59 -5.38
N GLU A 290 1.35 7.85 -4.30
CA GLU A 290 2.33 6.97 -3.66
C GLU A 290 2.80 5.86 -4.60
N MET A 291 1.89 5.29 -5.40
CA MET A 291 2.23 4.29 -6.41
C MET A 291 3.20 4.84 -7.44
N PHE A 292 2.95 6.02 -8.02
CA PHE A 292 3.91 6.68 -8.93
C PHE A 292 5.29 6.88 -8.26
N GLN A 293 5.32 7.30 -6.98
CA GLN A 293 6.57 7.47 -6.24
C GLN A 293 7.33 6.14 -6.05
N VAL A 294 6.63 5.04 -5.72
CA VAL A 294 7.28 3.73 -5.54
C VAL A 294 7.84 3.20 -6.86
N TYR A 295 7.12 3.36 -7.98
CA TYR A 295 7.66 2.99 -9.29
C TYR A 295 8.87 3.85 -9.68
N LEU A 296 8.87 5.16 -9.37
CA LEU A 296 10.06 6.00 -9.57
C LEU A 296 11.24 5.52 -8.73
N CYS A 297 11.02 5.16 -7.46
CA CYS A 297 12.06 4.54 -6.62
C CYS A 297 12.58 3.25 -7.24
N LEU A 298 11.69 2.38 -7.74
CA LEU A 298 12.08 1.14 -8.38
C LEU A 298 12.93 1.39 -9.62
N CYS A 299 12.55 2.35 -10.48
CA CYS A 299 13.34 2.73 -11.64
C CYS A 299 14.74 3.21 -11.27
N VAL A 300 14.86 4.01 -10.21
CA VAL A 300 16.16 4.47 -9.68
C VAL A 300 17.01 3.29 -9.21
N LEU A 301 16.42 2.33 -8.48
CA LEU A 301 17.13 1.16 -7.97
C LEU A 301 17.51 0.16 -9.07
N GLU A 302 16.70 0.02 -10.11
CA GLU A 302 16.98 -0.89 -11.23
C GLU A 302 17.82 -0.25 -12.33
N GLY A 303 18.01 1.07 -12.30
CA GLY A 303 18.67 1.80 -13.38
C GLY A 303 17.87 1.78 -14.69
N SER A 304 16.55 1.55 -14.64
CA SER A 304 15.72 1.31 -15.83
C SER A 304 14.29 1.86 -15.68
N ILE A 305 13.74 2.37 -16.78
CA ILE A 305 12.34 2.84 -16.86
C ILE A 305 11.34 1.69 -17.09
N THR A 306 11.83 0.46 -17.31
CA THR A 306 11.02 -0.72 -17.69
C THR A 306 9.80 -0.95 -16.80
N SER A 307 9.94 -0.84 -15.47
CA SER A 307 8.83 -1.07 -14.54
C SER A 307 7.68 -0.05 -14.71
N ILE A 308 7.96 1.17 -15.14
CA ILE A 308 6.91 2.12 -15.50
C ILE A 308 6.34 1.79 -16.88
N GLN A 309 7.21 1.54 -17.87
CA GLN A 309 6.80 1.35 -19.26
C GLN A 309 5.95 0.09 -19.50
N GLU A 310 6.36 -1.04 -18.93
CA GLU A 310 5.75 -2.33 -19.21
C GLU A 310 4.63 -2.68 -18.24
N GLU A 311 4.59 -2.01 -17.08
CA GLU A 311 3.71 -2.39 -15.99
C GLU A 311 2.80 -1.23 -15.51
N LEU A 312 3.35 -0.14 -14.97
CA LEU A 312 2.51 0.96 -14.46
C LEU A 312 1.69 1.62 -15.56
N PHE A 313 2.31 1.98 -16.67
CA PHE A 313 1.66 2.71 -17.75
C PHE A 313 0.51 1.91 -18.38
N PRO A 314 0.69 0.64 -18.81
CA PRO A 314 -0.41 -0.18 -19.32
C PRO A 314 -1.54 -0.38 -18.30
N LEU A 315 -1.20 -0.51 -17.01
CA LEU A 315 -2.18 -0.64 -15.94
C LEU A 315 -3.03 0.62 -15.80
N CYS A 316 -2.42 1.82 -15.79
CA CYS A 316 -3.15 3.08 -15.77
C CYS A 316 -4.04 3.23 -17.01
N VAL A 317 -3.52 2.94 -18.20
CA VAL A 317 -4.26 3.00 -19.47
C VAL A 317 -5.51 2.12 -19.45
N MET A 318 -5.43 0.95 -18.80
CA MET A 318 -6.57 0.06 -18.64
C MET A 318 -7.56 0.54 -17.56
N LEU A 319 -7.08 0.95 -16.39
CA LEU A 319 -7.92 1.20 -15.21
C LEU A 319 -8.55 2.59 -15.17
N TYR A 320 -7.85 3.63 -15.61
CA TYR A 320 -8.29 5.01 -15.45
C TYR A 320 -9.54 5.36 -16.30
N PRO A 321 -9.69 4.89 -17.55
CA PRO A 321 -10.90 5.14 -18.33
C PRO A 321 -12.20 4.63 -17.68
N PRO A 322 -12.34 3.35 -17.27
CA PRO A 322 -13.57 2.88 -16.62
C PRO A 322 -13.85 3.57 -15.27
N LEU A 323 -12.79 4.02 -14.58
CA LEU A 323 -12.89 4.82 -13.35
C LEU A 323 -13.20 6.31 -13.59
N LYS A 324 -13.34 6.73 -14.86
CA LYS A 324 -13.55 8.13 -15.26
C LYS A 324 -12.50 9.05 -14.65
N VAL A 325 -11.22 8.71 -14.84
CA VAL A 325 -10.08 9.55 -14.48
C VAL A 325 -9.57 10.24 -15.75
N ARG A 326 -9.59 11.58 -15.78
CA ARG A 326 -9.14 12.37 -16.94
C ARG A 326 -7.62 12.40 -17.06
N TRP A 327 -7.09 12.23 -18.27
CA TRP A 327 -5.66 12.29 -18.55
C TRP A 327 -5.07 13.66 -18.26
N GLU A 328 -5.78 14.74 -18.57
CA GLU A 328 -5.41 16.11 -18.17
C GLU A 328 -5.09 16.24 -16.67
N MET A 329 -5.93 15.64 -15.82
CA MET A 329 -5.73 15.67 -14.37
C MET A 329 -4.47 14.90 -13.96
N ILE A 330 -4.25 13.72 -14.55
CA ILE A 330 -3.06 12.91 -14.31
C ILE A 330 -1.79 13.64 -14.77
N ARG A 331 -1.81 14.30 -15.93
CA ARG A 331 -0.69 15.13 -16.40
C ARG A 331 -0.34 16.25 -15.41
N HIS A 332 -1.34 16.97 -14.91
CA HIS A 332 -1.12 18.00 -13.90
C HIS A 332 -0.58 17.43 -12.59
N MET A 333 -1.12 16.31 -12.12
CA MET A 333 -0.62 15.61 -10.93
C MET A 333 0.84 15.18 -11.11
N LEU A 334 1.21 14.61 -12.27
CA LEU A 334 2.58 14.19 -12.55
C LEU A 334 3.55 15.37 -12.59
N ARG A 335 3.13 16.51 -13.17
CA ARG A 335 3.93 17.74 -13.19
C ARG A 335 4.19 18.26 -11.78
N LEU A 336 3.15 18.34 -10.96
CA LEU A 336 3.25 18.72 -9.55
C LEU A 336 4.15 17.72 -8.79
N LEU A 337 4.12 16.44 -9.15
CA LEU A 337 4.91 15.40 -8.47
C LEU A 337 6.40 15.63 -8.68
N GLY A 338 6.83 15.90 -9.92
CA GLY A 338 8.22 16.22 -10.20
C GLY A 338 8.68 17.51 -9.51
N GLN A 339 7.79 18.50 -9.35
CA GLN A 339 8.08 19.74 -8.62
C GLN A 339 8.26 19.48 -7.12
N GLU A 340 7.30 18.83 -6.47
CA GLU A 340 7.37 18.52 -5.03
C GLU A 340 8.56 17.64 -4.67
N ILE A 341 8.89 16.63 -5.50
CA ILE A 341 10.10 15.82 -5.32
C ILE A 341 11.34 16.72 -5.43
N GLY A 342 11.40 17.61 -6.43
CA GLY A 342 12.53 18.51 -6.63
C GLY A 342 12.74 19.48 -5.47
N ASP A 343 11.66 20.09 -4.98
CA ASP A 343 11.69 21.08 -3.90
C ASP A 343 12.08 20.44 -2.56
N ARG A 344 11.69 19.17 -2.31
CA ARG A 344 11.93 18.49 -1.02
C ARG A 344 13.22 17.70 -0.95
N LEU A 345 13.65 17.04 -2.02
CA LEU A 345 14.86 16.19 -1.99
C LEU A 345 16.15 17.00 -2.14
N GLY A 346 16.12 18.14 -2.83
CA GLY A 346 17.31 18.93 -3.16
C GLY A 346 18.35 18.16 -3.98
N GLU A 347 19.45 18.82 -4.32
CA GLU A 347 20.63 18.17 -4.89
C GLU A 347 21.48 17.54 -3.77
N PRO A 348 22.11 16.36 -3.97
CA PRO A 348 22.24 15.61 -5.24
C PRO A 348 21.13 14.58 -5.49
N TYR A 349 20.20 14.38 -4.55
CA TYR A 349 19.25 13.26 -4.58
C TYR A 349 18.25 13.36 -5.73
N VAL A 350 17.73 14.56 -6.02
CA VAL A 350 16.78 14.76 -7.14
C VAL A 350 17.37 14.35 -8.49
N THR A 351 18.69 14.50 -8.68
CA THR A 351 19.34 14.17 -9.95
C THR A 351 19.20 12.69 -10.32
N GLN A 352 19.08 11.79 -9.34
CA GLN A 352 18.82 10.37 -9.59
C GLN A 352 17.42 10.12 -10.18
N PHE A 353 16.42 10.93 -9.81
CA PHE A 353 15.04 10.77 -10.26
C PHE A 353 14.73 11.47 -11.59
N ARG A 354 15.50 12.50 -11.97
CA ARG A 354 15.22 13.35 -13.15
C ARG A 354 15.00 12.59 -14.46
N PRO A 355 15.82 11.58 -14.83
CA PRO A 355 15.61 10.85 -16.07
C PRO A 355 14.25 10.16 -16.11
N TYR A 356 13.87 9.51 -15.01
CA TYR A 356 12.63 8.75 -14.91
C TYR A 356 11.39 9.66 -14.81
N LEU A 357 11.48 10.79 -14.11
CA LEU A 357 10.44 11.81 -14.10
C LEU A 357 10.16 12.36 -15.51
N ARG A 358 11.21 12.60 -16.30
CA ARG A 358 11.07 13.05 -17.68
C ARG A 358 10.37 12.00 -18.55
N SER A 359 10.84 10.75 -18.52
CA SER A 359 10.21 9.67 -19.28
C SER A 359 8.76 9.44 -18.86
N LEU A 360 8.46 9.53 -17.55
CA LEU A 360 7.10 9.45 -17.03
C LEU A 360 6.20 10.55 -17.59
N TRP A 361 6.68 11.79 -17.65
CA TRP A 361 5.92 12.89 -18.26
C TRP A 361 5.68 12.69 -19.77
N GLU A 362 6.67 12.20 -20.49
CA GLU A 362 6.57 11.93 -21.94
C GLU A 362 5.53 10.84 -22.21
N MET A 363 5.55 9.74 -21.45
CA MET A 363 4.59 8.63 -21.58
C MET A 363 3.14 9.06 -21.35
N PHE A 364 2.89 9.94 -20.38
CA PHE A 364 1.54 10.44 -20.09
C PHE A 364 1.18 11.74 -20.82
N SER A 365 1.97 12.14 -21.81
CA SER A 365 1.76 13.38 -22.57
C SER A 365 0.45 13.35 -23.38
N ALA A 366 -0.01 14.53 -23.81
CA ALA A 366 -1.20 14.66 -24.64
C ALA A 366 -1.03 14.06 -26.05
N GLU A 367 0.21 13.88 -26.51
CA GLU A 367 0.51 13.22 -27.78
C GLU A 367 0.27 11.70 -27.69
N VAL A 368 0.52 11.10 -26.53
CA VAL A 368 0.34 9.66 -26.29
C VAL A 368 -1.08 9.35 -25.81
N LEU A 369 -1.60 10.15 -24.88
CA LEU A 369 -2.92 9.95 -24.25
C LEU A 369 -3.80 11.21 -24.45
N PRO A 370 -4.45 11.37 -25.61
CA PRO A 370 -5.39 12.46 -25.82
C PRO A 370 -6.61 12.33 -24.88
N ASP A 371 -7.24 13.47 -24.54
CA ASP A 371 -8.41 13.51 -23.64
C ASP A 371 -9.69 12.93 -24.25
#